data_AF-A0A183HGN2-F1
#
_entry.id   AF-A0A183HGN2-F1
#
_cell.length_a   1.000
_cell.length_b   1.000
_cell.length_c   1.000
_cell.angle_alpha   90.00
_cell.angle_beta   90.00
_cell.angle_gamma   90.00
#
_symmetry.space_group_name_H-M   'P 1'
#
loop_
_entity.id
_entity.type
_entity.pdbx_description
1 polymer ?
#
loop_
_entity_poly.entity_id
_entity_poly.type
_entity_poly.pdbx_seq_one_letter_code
_entity_poly.pdbx_strand_id
1 'polypeptide(L)'
;MNILHSNTQNSSLNLSESVMDWIPSHNKPFAHMACERWLHARLDDLRTKSVFNHRTEYEFLPQKLEKSFVDFNVKEKNIRGETLIMSVIRYELDKANQVRHINLLIRSGCDPSEPDERQLRTPLMLACLMRNDTVAHYLILVWLL
;
A
#
# COMPACT_ATOMS: atom_id res chain seq x y z
N MET A 1 23.84 -34.42 -55.63
CA MET A 1 23.11 -35.70 -55.70
C MET A 1 22.71 -36.11 -54.29
N ASN A 2 21.42 -36.41 -54.10
CA ASN A 2 20.71 -36.99 -52.94
C ASN A 2 20.50 -36.05 -51.73
N ILE A 3 19.38 -35.32 -51.63
CA ILE A 3 17.96 -35.66 -51.34
C ILE A 3 17.66 -35.74 -49.83
N LEU A 4 16.65 -34.95 -49.44
CA LEU A 4 16.01 -34.77 -48.13
C LEU A 4 15.55 -36.08 -47.45
N HIS A 5 15.50 -36.07 -46.11
CA HIS A 5 14.28 -36.42 -45.37
C HIS A 5 14.26 -35.73 -43.99
N SER A 6 13.27 -34.86 -43.82
CA SER A 6 12.76 -34.37 -42.55
C SER A 6 12.10 -35.52 -41.77
N ASN A 7 12.24 -35.51 -40.44
CA ASN A 7 11.26 -36.19 -39.58
C ASN A 7 11.09 -35.46 -38.24
N THR A 8 9.89 -34.90 -38.10
CA THR A 8 9.31 -34.29 -36.92
C THR A 8 8.79 -35.42 -36.01
N GLN A 9 9.20 -35.47 -34.74
CA GLN A 9 8.42 -36.16 -33.72
C GLN A 9 8.35 -35.32 -32.43
N ASN A 10 7.13 -34.84 -32.18
CA ASN A 10 6.63 -34.40 -30.89
C ASN A 10 6.89 -35.48 -29.83
N SER A 11 7.38 -35.07 -28.67
CA SER A 11 7.11 -35.79 -27.41
C SER A 11 6.82 -34.78 -26.30
N SER A 12 5.56 -34.40 -26.25
CA SER A 12 4.88 -34.00 -25.03
C SER A 12 4.86 -35.20 -24.09
N LEU A 13 5.21 -35.02 -22.80
CA LEU A 13 4.40 -35.39 -21.64
C LEU A 13 5.22 -35.43 -20.34
N ASN A 14 4.74 -34.63 -19.39
CA ASN A 14 4.69 -34.90 -17.95
C ASN A 14 5.98 -34.79 -17.13
N LEU A 15 6.38 -33.55 -16.85
CA LEU A 15 6.98 -33.23 -15.55
C LEU A 15 5.83 -32.94 -14.57
N SER A 16 5.68 -33.87 -13.64
CA SER A 16 4.72 -33.92 -12.54
C SER A 16 4.40 -32.56 -11.93
N GLU A 17 3.12 -32.20 -11.96
CA GLU A 17 2.52 -31.18 -11.10
C GLU A 17 2.89 -31.48 -9.64
N SER A 18 3.85 -30.73 -9.12
CA SER A 18 3.95 -30.47 -7.69
C SER A 18 2.70 -29.66 -7.33
N VAL A 19 1.64 -30.36 -6.94
CA VAL A 19 0.46 -29.83 -6.28
C VAL A 19 0.94 -29.02 -5.07
N MET A 20 1.13 -27.71 -5.25
CA MET A 20 1.15 -26.79 -4.12
C MET A 20 -0.28 -26.80 -3.59
N ASP A 21 -0.45 -27.43 -2.43
CA ASP A 21 -1.67 -27.37 -1.64
C ASP A 21 -2.14 -25.93 -1.54
N TRP A 22 -3.11 -25.58 -2.39
CA TRP A 22 -3.87 -24.35 -2.30
C TRP A 22 -4.78 -24.50 -1.09
N ILE A 23 -4.26 -24.24 0.11
CA ILE A 23 -5.10 -24.08 1.29
C ILE A 23 -5.90 -22.78 1.07
N PRO A 24 -7.24 -22.84 0.91
CA PRO A 24 -8.05 -21.64 0.80
C PRO A 24 -8.05 -20.96 2.16
N SER A 25 -7.24 -19.92 2.32
CA SER A 25 -7.12 -19.23 3.61
C SER A 25 -8.43 -18.49 3.91
N HIS A 26 -9.27 -19.08 4.76
CA HIS A 26 -10.54 -18.51 5.23
C HIS A 26 -10.40 -17.15 5.96
N ASN A 27 -9.17 -16.65 6.17
CA ASN A 27 -8.87 -15.40 6.88
C ASN A 27 -8.66 -14.16 5.98
N LYS A 28 -8.67 -14.31 4.64
CA LYS A 28 -8.46 -13.19 3.70
C LYS A 28 -9.42 -11.99 3.89
N PRO A 29 -10.75 -12.19 4.02
CA PRO A 29 -11.66 -11.04 4.14
C PRO A 29 -11.50 -10.30 5.48
N PHE A 30 -11.23 -11.03 6.56
CA PHE A 30 -11.04 -10.42 7.88
C PHE A 30 -9.78 -9.56 7.95
N ALA A 31 -8.65 -10.05 7.44
CA ALA A 31 -7.41 -9.30 7.42
C ALA A 31 -7.51 -8.06 6.52
N HIS A 32 -8.21 -8.14 5.39
CA HIS A 32 -8.47 -7.00 4.51
C HIS A 32 -9.24 -5.88 5.25
N MET A 33 -10.40 -6.22 5.82
CA MET A 33 -11.22 -5.24 6.55
C MET A 33 -10.48 -4.64 7.76
N ALA A 34 -9.62 -5.41 8.43
CA ALA A 34 -8.81 -4.89 9.52
C ALA A 34 -7.79 -3.85 9.04
N CYS A 35 -7.11 -4.09 7.92
CA CYS A 35 -6.14 -3.15 7.35
C CYS A 35 -6.82 -1.88 6.82
N GLU A 36 -7.99 -2.03 6.20
CA GLU A 36 -8.82 -0.91 5.73
C GLU A 36 -9.27 -0.02 6.89
N ARG A 37 -9.85 -0.60 7.95
CA ARG A 37 -10.24 0.16 9.15
C ARG A 37 -9.05 0.85 9.81
N TRP A 38 -7.92 0.14 9.90
CA TRP A 38 -6.68 0.70 10.44
C TRP A 38 -6.22 1.92 9.63
N LEU A 39 -6.25 1.84 8.30
CA LEU A 39 -5.90 2.96 7.42
C LEU A 39 -6.81 4.17 7.67
N HIS A 40 -8.13 3.97 7.66
CA HIS A 40 -9.07 5.06 7.82
C HIS A 40 -8.95 5.74 9.19
N ALA A 41 -8.73 4.97 10.26
CA ALA A 41 -8.47 5.54 11.58
C ALA A 41 -7.28 6.51 11.57
N ARG A 42 -6.15 6.14 10.94
CA ARG A 42 -4.96 7.03 10.86
C ARG A 42 -5.19 8.24 9.97
N LEU A 43 -5.93 8.09 8.86
CA LEU A 43 -6.26 9.21 7.99
C LEU A 43 -7.19 10.21 8.70
N ASP A 44 -8.13 9.73 9.50
CA ASP A 44 -9.03 10.59 10.28
C ASP A 44 -8.31 11.28 11.45
N ASP A 45 -7.37 10.60 12.10
CA ASP A 45 -6.48 11.22 13.10
C ASP A 45 -5.68 12.39 12.48
N LEU A 46 -5.11 12.20 11.29
CA LEU A 46 -4.37 13.24 10.57
C LEU A 46 -5.25 14.41 10.14
N ARG A 47 -6.45 14.14 9.62
CA ARG A 47 -7.39 15.21 9.23
C ARG A 47 -7.82 16.04 10.43
N THR A 48 -8.09 15.37 11.54
CA THR A 48 -8.45 16.01 12.80
C THR A 48 -7.32 16.94 13.26
N LYS A 49 -6.06 16.50 13.20
CA LYS A 49 -4.88 17.36 13.47
C LYS A 49 -4.78 18.55 12.52
N SER A 50 -5.02 18.37 11.22
CA SER A 50 -4.97 19.46 10.24
C SER A 50 -6.01 20.54 10.52
N VAL A 51 -7.21 20.18 11.00
CA VAL A 51 -8.25 21.15 11.38
C VAL A 51 -7.80 22.01 12.57
N PHE A 52 -7.14 21.40 13.55
CA PHE A 52 -6.65 22.12 14.73
C PHE A 52 -5.42 22.99 14.44
N ASN A 53 -4.52 22.56 13.53
CA ASN A 53 -3.34 23.34 13.17
C ASN A 53 -3.65 24.66 12.44
N HIS A 54 -4.85 24.84 11.89
CA HIS A 54 -5.28 26.11 11.29
C HIS A 54 -5.87 27.10 12.29
N ARG A 55 -6.14 26.68 13.54
CA ARG A 55 -6.43 27.62 14.63
C ARG A 55 -5.12 27.94 15.34
N THR A 56 -4.58 29.12 15.08
CA THR A 56 -3.51 29.80 15.83
C THR A 56 -3.86 30.09 17.30
N GLU A 57 -4.75 29.31 17.92
CA GLU A 57 -5.23 29.48 19.29
C GLU A 57 -4.75 28.31 20.14
N TYR A 58 -3.42 28.16 20.25
CA TYR A 58 -2.78 27.12 21.05
C TYR A 58 -2.57 27.49 22.52
N GLU A 59 -3.08 28.63 23.00
CA GLU A 59 -2.88 28.99 24.41
C GLU A 59 -3.82 28.25 25.38
N PHE A 60 -4.91 27.62 24.92
CA PHE A 60 -5.88 27.00 25.84
C PHE A 60 -6.57 25.74 25.29
N LEU A 61 -5.82 24.72 24.84
CA LEU A 61 -6.42 23.41 24.65
C LEU A 61 -6.74 22.78 26.03
N PRO A 62 -7.99 22.38 26.31
CA PRO A 62 -8.32 21.69 27.55
C PRO A 62 -7.49 20.41 27.70
N GLN A 63 -6.91 20.16 28.89
CA GLN A 63 -6.05 18.98 29.21
C GLN A 63 -6.63 17.61 28.81
N LYS A 64 -7.95 17.50 28.58
CA LYS A 64 -8.62 16.28 28.08
C LYS A 64 -8.38 16.02 26.59
N LEU A 65 -8.06 17.05 25.80
CA LEU A 65 -7.79 16.97 24.36
C LEU A 65 -6.28 16.82 24.06
N GLU A 66 -5.41 17.29 24.95
CA GLU A 66 -3.96 17.00 24.90
C GLU A 66 -3.69 15.49 24.85
N LYS A 67 -4.43 14.71 25.64
CA LYS A 67 -4.30 13.24 25.70
C LYS A 67 -4.73 12.52 24.41
N SER A 68 -5.41 13.21 23.49
CA SER A 68 -5.89 12.64 22.21
C SER A 68 -4.97 12.97 21.03
N PHE A 69 -3.89 13.72 21.24
CA PHE A 69 -2.82 13.81 20.25
C PHE A 69 -2.04 12.49 20.27
N VAL A 70 -2.64 11.44 19.69
CA VAL A 70 -1.93 10.20 19.40
C VAL A 70 -0.74 10.57 18.53
N ASP A 71 0.46 10.30 19.01
CA ASP A 71 1.69 10.54 18.26
C ASP A 71 1.59 9.77 16.94
N PHE A 72 1.56 10.50 15.81
CA PHE A 72 1.37 9.85 14.52
C PHE A 72 2.70 9.23 14.13
N ASN A 73 2.77 7.91 14.21
CA ASN A 73 3.99 7.19 13.87
C ASN A 73 4.08 6.99 12.36
N VAL A 74 4.92 7.77 11.69
CA VAL A 74 5.17 7.71 10.24
C VAL A 74 5.69 6.33 9.78
N LYS A 75 6.29 5.55 10.68
CA LYS A 75 6.85 4.21 10.39
C LYS A 75 5.91 3.07 10.79
N GLU A 76 4.68 3.39 11.23
CA GLU A 76 3.71 2.36 11.59
C GLU A 76 3.33 1.50 10.37
N LYS A 77 3.19 0.20 10.59
CA LYS A 77 2.77 -0.77 9.58
C LYS A 77 1.54 -1.53 10.05
N ASN A 78 0.69 -1.91 9.11
CA ASN A 78 -0.52 -2.67 9.42
C ASN A 78 -0.18 -4.14 9.76
N ILE A 79 -1.20 -4.94 10.10
CA ILE A 79 -1.04 -6.38 10.44
C ILE A 79 -0.45 -7.24 9.30
N ARG A 80 -0.37 -6.71 8.08
CA ARG A 80 0.24 -7.33 6.90
C ARG A 80 1.66 -6.81 6.64
N GLY A 81 2.20 -5.96 7.50
CA GLY A 81 3.54 -5.37 7.36
C GLY A 81 3.60 -4.27 6.29
N GLU A 82 2.46 -3.70 5.90
CA GLU A 82 2.39 -2.69 4.85
C GLU A 82 2.47 -1.29 5.47
N THR A 83 3.17 -0.38 4.80
CA THR A 83 3.20 1.04 5.16
C THR A 83 1.81 1.68 5.00
N LEU A 84 1.63 2.88 5.57
CA LEU A 84 0.41 3.66 5.36
C LEU A 84 0.16 3.97 3.87
N ILE A 85 1.21 4.35 3.12
CA ILE A 85 1.10 4.65 1.68
C ILE A 85 0.67 3.39 0.91
N MET A 86 1.28 2.24 1.18
CA MET A 86 0.88 0.96 0.59
C MET A 86 -0.58 0.61 0.90
N SER A 87 -1.02 0.88 2.12
CA SER A 87 -2.40 0.64 2.53
C SER A 87 -3.38 1.51 1.74
N VAL A 88 -3.06 2.77 1.46
CA VAL A 88 -3.89 3.62 0.56
C VAL A 88 -4.02 2.97 -0.82
N ILE A 89 -2.93 2.51 -1.42
CA ILE A 89 -2.95 1.92 -2.77
C ILE A 89 -3.86 0.68 -2.84
N ARG A 90 -3.95 -0.10 -1.75
CA ARG A 90 -4.75 -1.33 -1.70
C ARG A 90 -6.19 -1.13 -1.29
N TYR A 91 -6.43 -0.29 -0.29
CA TYR A 91 -7.69 -0.29 0.44
C TYR A 91 -8.54 0.96 0.19
N GLU A 92 -7.96 2.07 -0.29
CA GLU A 92 -8.76 3.21 -0.75
C GLU A 92 -9.29 2.92 -2.15
N LEU A 93 -10.61 2.76 -2.27
CA LEU A 93 -11.28 2.39 -3.51
C LEU A 93 -11.40 3.56 -4.48
N ASP A 94 -11.50 4.79 -3.96
CA ASP A 94 -11.60 5.99 -4.78
C ASP A 94 -10.20 6.46 -5.22
N LYS A 95 -9.91 6.29 -6.52
CA LYS A 95 -8.64 6.71 -7.14
C LYS A 95 -8.32 8.18 -6.94
N ALA A 96 -9.33 9.06 -6.89
CA ALA A 96 -9.10 10.48 -6.63
C ALA A 96 -8.63 10.72 -5.18
N ASN A 97 -9.15 9.94 -4.24
CA ASN A 97 -8.73 9.99 -2.85
C ASN A 97 -7.34 9.41 -2.63
N GLN A 98 -6.93 8.40 -3.40
CA GLN A 98 -5.61 7.79 -3.26
C GLN A 98 -4.49 8.82 -3.35
N VAL A 99 -4.44 9.62 -4.42
CA VAL A 99 -3.40 10.66 -4.59
C VAL A 99 -3.47 11.69 -3.46
N ARG A 100 -4.69 12.11 -3.07
CA ARG A 100 -4.90 13.08 -1.99
C ARG A 100 -4.36 12.56 -0.65
N HIS A 101 -4.62 11.30 -0.33
CA HIS A 101 -4.17 10.68 0.93
C HIS A 101 -2.67 10.40 0.90
N ILE A 102 -2.12 9.93 -0.22
CA ILE A 102 -0.67 9.74 -0.35
C ILE A 102 0.04 11.08 -0.16
N ASN A 103 -0.45 12.17 -0.77
CA ASN A 103 0.08 13.51 -0.56
C ASN A 103 0.02 13.95 0.92
N LEU A 104 -1.11 13.71 1.59
CA LEU A 104 -1.26 14.00 3.03
C LEU A 104 -0.24 13.23 3.87
N LEU A 105 -0.04 11.95 3.59
CA LEU A 105 0.91 11.10 4.30
C LEU A 105 2.36 11.55 4.09
N ILE A 106 2.76 11.85 2.86
CA ILE A 106 4.09 12.38 2.55
C ILE A 106 4.34 13.70 3.29
N ARG A 107 3.37 14.63 3.25
CA ARG A 107 3.46 15.90 3.99
C ARG A 107 3.49 15.72 5.50
N SER A 108 3.03 14.58 6.00
CA SER A 108 3.09 14.20 7.41
C SER A 108 4.38 13.45 7.76
N GLY A 109 5.31 13.28 6.82
CA GLY A 109 6.62 12.67 7.03
C GLY A 109 6.73 11.19 6.67
N CYS A 110 5.71 10.59 6.05
CA CYS A 110 5.83 9.22 5.54
C CYS A 110 6.76 9.16 4.32
N ASP A 111 7.73 8.25 4.36
CA ASP A 111 8.67 8.04 3.26
C ASP A 111 8.04 7.21 2.12
N PRO A 112 7.88 7.76 0.90
CA PRO A 112 7.34 7.02 -0.25
C PRO A 112 8.29 5.94 -0.79
N SER A 113 9.52 5.85 -0.28
CA SER A 113 10.51 4.82 -0.57
C SER A 113 10.36 3.57 0.29
N GLU A 114 9.72 3.70 1.46
CA GLU A 114 9.80 2.68 2.51
C GLU A 114 9.14 1.37 2.06
N PRO A 115 9.86 0.23 2.12
CA PRO A 115 9.30 -1.04 1.71
C PRO A 115 8.39 -1.68 2.77
N ASP A 116 7.47 -2.53 2.30
CA ASP A 116 6.71 -3.43 3.18
C ASP A 116 7.63 -4.51 3.80
N GLU A 117 7.27 -5.01 4.97
CA GLU A 117 8.10 -5.97 5.72
C GLU A 117 8.14 -7.37 5.12
N ARG A 118 7.10 -7.77 4.38
CA ARG A 118 6.94 -9.17 3.96
C ARG A 118 7.58 -9.45 2.62
N GLN A 119 7.38 -8.56 1.66
CA GLN A 119 7.78 -8.73 0.27
C GLN A 119 8.84 -7.72 -0.16
N LEU A 120 9.22 -6.79 0.74
CA LEU A 120 10.19 -5.73 0.50
C LEU A 120 9.84 -4.88 -0.73
N ARG A 121 8.54 -4.70 -1.03
CA ARG A 121 8.08 -3.88 -2.15
C ARG A 121 7.95 -2.45 -1.67
N THR A 122 8.42 -1.51 -2.49
CA THR A 122 8.19 -0.09 -2.29
C THR A 122 6.81 0.32 -2.82
N PRO A 123 6.19 1.40 -2.32
CA PRO A 123 4.91 1.92 -2.80
C PRO A 123 4.80 2.00 -4.32
N LEU A 124 5.88 2.44 -4.99
CA LEU A 124 5.94 2.53 -6.44
C LEU A 124 5.83 1.15 -7.09
N MET A 125 6.58 0.16 -6.61
CA MET A 125 6.50 -1.21 -7.13
C MET A 125 5.08 -1.77 -7.01
N LEU A 126 4.41 -1.51 -5.87
CA LEU A 126 3.03 -1.95 -5.69
C LEU A 126 2.07 -1.26 -6.68
N ALA A 127 2.18 0.06 -6.85
CA ALA A 127 1.32 0.81 -7.78
C ALA A 127 1.43 0.24 -9.21
N CYS A 128 2.65 -0.07 -9.67
CA CYS A 128 2.90 -0.70 -10.96
C CYS A 128 2.27 -2.11 -11.05
N LEU A 129 2.44 -2.95 -10.02
CA LEU A 129 1.85 -4.31 -9.99
C LEU A 129 0.32 -4.28 -10.05
N MET A 130 -0.30 -3.26 -9.45
CA MET A 130 -1.75 -3.06 -9.46
C MET A 130 -2.25 -2.30 -10.70
N ARG A 131 -1.36 -1.94 -11.65
CA ARG A 131 -1.69 -1.14 -12.85
C ARG A 131 -2.38 0.18 -12.48
N ASN A 132 -1.90 0.81 -11.41
CA ASN A 132 -2.38 2.10 -10.95
C ASN A 132 -1.47 3.22 -11.46
N ASP A 133 -1.63 3.55 -12.75
CA ASP A 133 -0.75 4.50 -13.44
C ASP A 133 -0.78 5.89 -12.79
N THR A 134 -1.95 6.37 -12.34
CA THR A 134 -2.06 7.67 -11.68
C THR A 134 -1.18 7.76 -10.44
N VAL A 135 -1.24 6.76 -9.56
CA VAL A 135 -0.42 6.74 -8.36
C VAL A 135 1.05 6.49 -8.69
N ALA A 136 1.36 5.62 -9.65
CA ALA A 136 2.73 5.37 -10.08
C ALA A 136 3.40 6.65 -10.60
N HIS A 137 2.73 7.39 -11.50
CA HIS A 137 3.22 8.67 -12.00
C HIS A 137 3.38 9.69 -10.87
N TYR A 138 2.40 9.77 -9.96
CA TYR A 138 2.49 10.68 -8.82
C TYR A 138 3.72 10.37 -7.93
N LEU A 139 3.94 9.10 -7.60
CA LEU A 139 5.10 8.69 -6.81
C LEU A 139 6.42 9.00 -7.54
N ILE A 140 6.52 8.78 -8.85
CA ILE A 140 7.71 9.16 -9.64
C ILE A 140 7.99 10.66 -9.54
N LEU A 141 6.96 11.50 -9.60
CA LEU A 141 7.12 12.96 -9.50
C LEU A 141 7.58 13.41 -8.11
N VAL A 142 7.06 12.80 -7.05
CA VAL A 142 7.46 13.13 -5.66
C VAL A 142 8.96 12.89 -5.44
N TRP A 143 9.55 11.90 -6.09
CA TRP A 143 10.97 11.58 -5.96
C TRP A 143 11.92 12.55 -6.68
N LEU A 144 11.40 13.35 -7.61
CA LEU A 144 12.19 14.26 -8.44
C LEU A 144 12.20 15.71 -7.91
N LEU A 145 11.50 15.97 -6.81
CA LEU A 145 11.40 17.28 -6.14
C LEU A 145 12.12 17.26 -4.80
#